data_AF-A0A5J4R9H5-F1
#
_entry.id   AF-A0A5J4R9H5-F1
#
_cell.length_a   1.000
_cell.length_b   1.000
_cell.length_c   1.000
_cell.angle_alpha   90.00
_cell.angle_beta   90.00
_cell.angle_gamma   90.00
#
_symmetry.space_group_name_H-M   'P 1'
#
loop_
_entity.id
_entity.type
_entity.pdbx_description
1 polymer ?
#
loop_
_entity_poly.entity_id
_entity_poly.type
_entity_poly.pdbx_seq_one_letter_code
_entity_poly.pdbx_strand_id
1 'polypeptide(L)'
;MRLGYLWVFVLFFSFFVGCNQTDDLKGIFMGKTWKLTEICYDNGDLCKDYCVIASGGFDQEAFDISYKQKAARECFILILSGVESGEKASGQYMRRATNVVFSGNWSVDGKSRAFQTSYQSAETDKDVLGRAFVNAIKNAES
;
A
#
# COMPACT_ATOMS: atom_id res chain seq x y z
N MET A 1 36.71 -51.76 16.41
CA MET A 1 35.48 -51.15 15.88
C MET A 1 34.76 -50.43 17.00
N ARG A 2 34.60 -49.10 16.92
CA ARG A 2 33.40 -48.34 17.32
C ARG A 2 33.69 -46.84 17.13
N LEU A 3 33.77 -46.48 15.85
CA LEU A 3 33.50 -45.12 15.39
C LEU A 3 32.00 -44.90 15.61
N GLY A 4 31.58 -44.11 16.59
CA GLY A 4 30.16 -44.17 16.97
C GLY A 4 29.51 -42.97 17.63
N TYR A 5 30.20 -41.85 17.90
CA TYR A 5 29.54 -40.72 18.58
C TYR A 5 29.97 -39.32 18.13
N LEU A 6 30.80 -39.17 17.08
CA LEU A 6 31.16 -37.84 16.56
C LEU A 6 30.22 -37.33 15.45
N TRP A 7 29.33 -38.18 14.92
CA TRP A 7 28.49 -37.87 13.77
C TRP A 7 27.08 -37.38 14.12
N VAL A 8 26.65 -37.53 15.38
CA VAL A 8 25.30 -37.15 15.82
C VAL A 8 25.21 -35.66 16.18
N PHE A 9 26.33 -35.01 16.51
CA PHE A 9 26.34 -33.59 16.88
C PHE A 9 26.28 -32.63 15.67
N VAL A 10 26.56 -33.10 14.46
CA VAL A 10 26.53 -32.28 13.24
C VAL A 10 25.11 -32.12 12.69
N LEU A 11 24.18 -33.02 13.04
CA LEU A 11 22.80 -32.97 12.55
C LEU A 11 21.89 -31.97 13.29
N PHE A 12 22.33 -31.43 14.43
CA PHE A 12 21.54 -30.46 15.20
C PHE A 12 21.83 -29.00 14.80
N PHE A 13 22.86 -28.74 13.98
CA PHE A 13 23.29 -27.38 13.63
C PHE A 13 22.65 -26.83 12.34
N SER A 14 21.82 -27.61 11.64
CA SER A 14 21.24 -27.20 10.34
C SER A 14 19.79 -26.75 10.39
N PHE A 15 19.15 -26.70 11.56
CA PHE A 15 17.76 -26.21 11.68
C PHE A 15 17.64 -24.71 12.01
N PHE A 16 18.75 -23.97 12.10
CA PHE A 16 18.74 -22.51 12.24
C PHE A 16 19.09 -21.78 10.93
N VAL A 17 18.71 -22.35 9.78
CA VAL A 17 18.66 -21.60 8.51
C VAL A 17 17.24 -21.68 7.99
N GLY A 18 16.50 -20.58 8.14
CA GLY A 18 15.23 -20.41 7.44
C GLY A 18 14.03 -19.98 8.29
N CYS A 19 14.19 -18.99 9.18
CA CYS A 19 13.06 -18.06 9.36
C CYS A 19 13.15 -17.06 8.20
N ASN A 20 12.80 -17.52 7.00
CA ASN A 20 12.77 -16.64 5.85
C ASN A 20 11.48 -15.83 5.98
N GLN A 21 11.62 -14.53 6.28
CA GLN A 21 10.55 -13.54 6.38
C GLN A 21 9.85 -13.26 5.05
N THR A 22 9.89 -14.22 4.11
CA THR A 22 9.32 -14.19 2.76
C THR A 22 7.78 -14.16 2.76
N ASP A 23 7.14 -14.14 3.94
CA ASP A 23 5.70 -13.96 4.10
C ASP A 23 5.33 -12.56 4.62
N ASP A 24 6.29 -11.73 5.03
CA ASP A 24 5.99 -10.42 5.62
C ASP A 24 5.48 -9.45 4.56
N LEU A 25 6.13 -9.35 3.39
CA LEU A 25 5.71 -8.41 2.35
C LEU A 25 4.43 -8.85 1.66
N LYS A 26 4.28 -10.15 1.35
CA LYS A 26 3.03 -10.70 0.83
C LYS A 26 1.88 -10.56 1.81
N GLY A 27 2.11 -10.86 3.09
CA GLY A 27 1.10 -10.73 4.14
C GLY A 27 0.66 -9.28 4.37
N ILE A 28 1.59 -8.32 4.21
CA ILE A 28 1.32 -6.89 4.31
C ILE A 28 0.64 -6.37 3.04
N PHE A 29 1.24 -6.47 1.86
CA PHE A 29 0.75 -5.74 0.70
C PHE A 29 -0.32 -6.50 -0.09
N MET A 30 -0.17 -7.83 -0.24
CA MET A 30 -0.87 -8.59 -1.28
C MET A 30 -2.03 -9.45 -0.75
N GLY A 31 -2.92 -9.86 -1.66
CA GLY A 31 -4.02 -10.78 -1.34
C GLY A 31 -5.15 -10.20 -0.48
N LYS A 32 -5.19 -8.87 -0.34
CA LYS A 32 -6.18 -8.13 0.45
C LYS A 32 -6.70 -6.92 -0.33
N THR A 33 -7.82 -6.39 0.12
CA THR A 33 -8.34 -5.09 -0.31
C THR A 33 -8.10 -4.08 0.81
N TRP A 34 -7.28 -3.08 0.53
CA TRP A 34 -7.02 -1.95 1.41
C TRP A 34 -8.12 -0.91 1.24
N LYS A 35 -8.61 -0.36 2.35
CA LYS A 35 -9.62 0.69 2.38
C LYS A 35 -8.99 1.95 2.94
N LEU A 36 -9.18 3.08 2.27
CA LEU A 36 -8.73 4.37 2.79
C LEU A 36 -9.38 4.65 4.14
N THR A 37 -8.56 4.87 5.15
CA THR A 37 -8.98 5.41 6.44
C THR A 37 -8.94 6.92 6.38
N GLU A 38 -7.75 7.51 6.26
CA GLU A 38 -7.50 8.95 6.29
C GLU A 38 -6.29 9.32 5.43
N ILE A 39 -6.19 10.60 5.05
CA ILE A 39 -4.98 11.20 4.46
C ILE A 39 -4.51 12.23 5.49
N CYS A 40 -3.31 12.05 6.01
CA CYS A 40 -2.76 12.88 7.07
C CYS A 40 -1.45 13.54 6.64
N TYR A 41 -1.07 14.61 7.32
CA TYR A 41 0.30 15.11 7.26
C TYR A 41 1.24 14.21 8.08
N ASP A 42 2.55 14.45 7.95
CA ASP A 42 3.58 13.70 8.66
C ASP A 42 3.46 13.82 10.19
N ASN A 43 2.86 14.90 10.69
CA ASN A 43 2.60 15.10 12.12
C ASN A 43 1.37 14.32 12.63
N GLY A 44 0.65 13.61 11.74
CA GLY A 44 -0.53 12.82 12.05
C GLY A 44 -1.87 13.58 11.95
N ASP A 45 -1.86 14.90 11.74
CA ASP A 45 -3.09 15.69 11.61
C ASP A 45 -3.80 15.38 10.30
N LEU A 46 -5.13 15.42 10.34
CA LEU A 46 -5.96 15.19 9.17
C LEU A 46 -5.73 16.26 8.09
N CYS A 47 -5.32 15.84 6.90
CA CYS A 47 -5.16 16.74 5.76
C CYS A 47 -6.52 17.12 5.17
N LYS A 48 -6.74 18.43 4.98
CA LYS A 48 -7.95 19.00 4.39
C LYS A 48 -7.67 19.95 3.22
N ASP A 49 -6.41 20.18 2.89
CA ASP A 49 -5.98 21.15 1.87
C ASP A 49 -6.46 20.81 0.46
N TYR A 50 -6.78 19.53 0.19
CA TYR A 50 -7.35 19.12 -1.08
C TYR A 50 -8.82 19.53 -1.27
N CYS A 51 -9.48 20.00 -0.20
CA CYS A 51 -10.91 20.30 -0.17
C CYS A 51 -11.13 21.81 0.02
N VAL A 52 -10.72 22.58 -0.98
CA VAL A 52 -10.83 24.04 -0.99
C VAL A 52 -11.73 24.54 -2.12
N ILE A 53 -12.52 25.59 -1.85
CA ILE A 53 -13.27 26.32 -2.86
C ILE A 53 -12.32 27.18 -3.71
N ALA A 54 -12.77 27.65 -4.88
CA ALA A 54 -11.95 28.43 -5.81
C ALA A 54 -11.34 29.72 -5.21
N SER A 55 -11.98 30.29 -4.18
CA SER A 55 -11.49 31.46 -3.44
C SER A 55 -10.53 31.12 -2.28
N GLY A 56 -10.16 29.86 -2.09
CA GLY A 56 -9.16 29.41 -1.11
C GLY A 56 -9.70 29.06 0.29
N GLY A 57 -11.02 29.14 0.51
CA GLY A 57 -11.65 28.67 1.74
C GLY A 57 -11.82 27.14 1.77
N PHE A 58 -12.00 26.55 2.95
CA PHE A 58 -12.34 25.13 3.06
C PHE A 58 -13.78 24.87 2.59
N ASP A 59 -13.96 23.83 1.76
CA ASP A 59 -15.26 23.38 1.27
C ASP A 59 -15.83 22.28 2.19
N GLN A 60 -16.58 22.69 3.21
CA GLN A 60 -17.18 21.75 4.17
C GLN A 60 -18.20 20.81 3.52
N GLU A 61 -18.99 21.30 2.57
CA GLU A 61 -20.03 20.51 1.90
C GLU A 61 -19.39 19.40 1.05
N ALA A 62 -18.38 19.74 0.24
CA ALA A 62 -17.65 18.75 -0.55
C ALA A 62 -16.97 17.71 0.36
N PHE A 63 -16.38 18.15 1.49
CA PHE A 63 -15.76 17.25 2.46
C PHE A 63 -16.77 16.25 3.03
N ASP A 64 -17.94 16.70 3.48
CA ASP A 64 -18.97 15.85 4.07
C ASP A 64 -19.54 14.85 3.05
N ILE A 65 -19.74 15.27 1.80
CA ILE A 65 -20.15 14.40 0.69
C ILE A 65 -19.10 13.31 0.45
N SER A 66 -17.83 13.68 0.32
CA SER A 66 -16.73 12.74 0.12
C SER A 66 -16.61 11.73 1.26
N TYR A 67 -16.73 12.18 2.52
CA TYR A 67 -16.62 11.30 3.69
C TYR A 67 -17.81 10.36 3.83
N LYS A 68 -19.00 10.79 3.40
CA LYS A 68 -20.15 9.88 3.27
C LYS A 68 -19.92 8.82 2.19
N GLN A 69 -19.35 9.19 1.05
CA GLN A 69 -18.97 8.23 0.00
C GLN A 69 -17.84 7.29 0.45
N LYS A 70 -16.93 7.76 1.31
CA LYS A 70 -15.86 6.94 1.90
C LYS A 70 -16.42 5.73 2.64
N ALA A 71 -17.60 5.85 3.27
CA ALA A 71 -18.24 4.73 3.94
C ALA A 71 -18.77 3.64 2.99
N ALA A 72 -19.00 3.95 1.71
CA ALA A 72 -19.43 2.97 0.71
C ALA A 72 -18.32 1.92 0.49
N ARG A 73 -18.67 0.63 0.52
CA ARG A 73 -17.67 -0.47 0.56
C ARG A 73 -16.76 -0.49 -0.66
N GLU A 74 -17.28 -0.07 -1.79
CA GLU A 74 -16.66 -0.17 -3.10
C GLU A 74 -15.83 1.05 -3.51
N CYS A 75 -15.90 2.16 -2.76
CA CYS A 75 -15.13 3.38 -3.05
C CYS A 75 -13.81 3.41 -2.27
N PHE A 76 -12.81 4.18 -2.71
CA PHE A 76 -11.54 4.41 -2.00
C PHE A 76 -10.82 3.13 -1.55
N ILE A 77 -10.70 2.18 -2.47
CA ILE A 77 -10.00 0.91 -2.24
C ILE A 77 -8.72 0.83 -3.06
N LEU A 78 -7.75 0.08 -2.54
CA LEU A 78 -6.49 -0.25 -3.17
C LEU A 78 -6.25 -1.76 -3.06
N ILE A 79 -5.93 -2.40 -4.18
CA ILE A 79 -5.56 -3.81 -4.25
C ILE A 79 -4.17 -3.87 -4.87
N LEU A 80 -3.24 -4.54 -4.20
CA LEU A 80 -1.89 -4.76 -4.70
C LEU A 80 -1.75 -6.24 -5.06
N SER A 81 -1.37 -6.48 -6.31
CA SER A 81 -1.01 -7.80 -6.82
C SER A 81 0.45 -7.79 -7.24
N GLY A 82 1.10 -8.94 -7.15
CA GLY A 82 2.52 -9.00 -7.46
C GLY A 82 3.14 -10.33 -7.07
N VAL A 83 4.47 -10.33 -7.17
CA VAL A 83 5.32 -11.45 -6.77
C VAL A 83 6.34 -10.96 -5.75
N GLU A 84 6.67 -11.83 -4.82
CA GLU A 84 7.73 -11.63 -3.84
C GLU A 84 8.94 -12.48 -4.23
N SER A 85 10.14 -11.90 -4.09
CA SER A 85 11.42 -12.54 -4.35
C SER A 85 12.43 -12.06 -3.31
N GLY A 86 12.68 -12.91 -2.32
CA GLY A 86 13.50 -12.53 -1.16
C GLY A 86 12.86 -11.36 -0.40
N GLU A 87 13.65 -10.31 -0.15
CA GLU A 87 13.21 -9.10 0.58
C GLU A 87 12.55 -8.05 -0.34
N LYS A 88 12.17 -8.42 -1.56
CA LYS A 88 11.58 -7.48 -2.55
C LYS A 88 10.25 -8.00 -3.03
N ALA A 89 9.31 -7.10 -3.27
CA ALA A 89 8.07 -7.41 -3.97
C ALA A 89 7.73 -6.34 -5.00
N SER A 90 7.10 -6.73 -6.09
CA SER A 90 6.63 -5.80 -7.12
C SER A 90 5.46 -6.37 -7.91
N GLY A 91 4.70 -5.47 -8.53
CA GLY A 91 3.60 -5.88 -9.40
C GLY A 91 2.70 -4.72 -9.78
N GLN A 92 1.42 -5.01 -9.94
CA GLN A 92 0.40 -4.04 -10.31
C GLN A 92 -0.45 -3.69 -9.09
N TYR A 93 -0.84 -2.43 -8.99
CA TYR A 93 -1.95 -2.04 -8.13
C TYR A 93 -3.18 -1.76 -8.98
N MET A 94 -4.34 -1.97 -8.39
CA MET A 94 -5.61 -1.44 -8.86
C MET A 94 -6.20 -0.61 -7.72
N ARG A 95 -6.65 0.60 -8.03
CA ARG A 95 -7.39 1.44 -7.10
C ARG A 95 -8.74 1.81 -7.67
N ARG A 96 -9.69 2.06 -6.78
CA ARG A 96 -10.99 2.65 -7.13
C ARG A 96 -11.25 3.81 -6.20
N ALA A 97 -11.46 4.99 -6.77
CA ALA A 97 -11.94 6.16 -6.04
C ALA A 97 -13.49 6.14 -6.04
N THR A 98 -14.16 7.27 -6.28
CA THR A 98 -15.63 7.29 -6.39
C THR A 98 -16.07 6.92 -7.80
N ASN A 99 -15.49 7.57 -8.80
CA ASN A 99 -15.96 7.53 -10.19
C ASN A 99 -14.99 6.86 -11.16
N VAL A 100 -13.77 6.59 -10.71
CA VAL A 100 -12.66 6.14 -11.56
C VAL A 100 -11.97 4.93 -10.95
N VAL A 101 -11.53 4.05 -11.84
CA VAL A 101 -10.71 2.86 -11.52
C VAL A 101 -9.41 3.00 -12.29
N PHE A 102 -8.28 2.82 -11.60
CA PHE A 102 -6.96 2.96 -12.20
C PHE A 102 -6.03 1.84 -11.79
N SER A 103 -5.02 1.62 -12.62
CA SER A 103 -3.90 0.75 -12.32
C SER A 103 -2.56 1.44 -12.54
N GLY A 104 -1.53 0.83 -11.99
CA GLY A 104 -0.14 1.20 -12.18
C GLY A 104 0.77 0.18 -11.51
N ASN A 105 2.07 0.43 -11.56
CA ASN A 105 3.03 -0.49 -10.96
C ASN A 105 3.38 -0.05 -9.54
N TRP A 106 3.78 -1.00 -8.71
CA TRP A 106 4.39 -0.73 -7.41
C TRP A 106 5.59 -1.63 -7.19
N SER A 107 6.49 -1.21 -6.31
CA SER A 107 7.58 -2.05 -5.82
C SER A 107 7.96 -1.66 -4.39
N VAL A 108 8.42 -2.64 -3.63
CA VAL A 108 8.96 -2.45 -2.28
C VAL A 108 10.25 -3.24 -2.10
N ASP A 109 11.18 -2.66 -1.35
CA ASP A 109 12.38 -3.32 -0.82
C ASP A 109 12.29 -3.31 0.71
N GLY A 110 12.05 -4.48 1.31
CA GLY A 110 11.89 -4.63 2.75
C GLY A 110 13.16 -4.32 3.55
N LYS A 111 14.34 -4.38 2.93
CA LYS A 111 15.62 -4.09 3.58
C LYS A 111 15.83 -2.60 3.75
N SER A 112 15.68 -1.85 2.67
CA SER A 112 15.78 -0.38 2.70
C SER A 112 14.49 0.27 3.18
N ARG A 113 13.39 -0.49 3.25
CA ARG A 113 12.02 -0.01 3.47
C ARG A 113 11.54 0.94 2.37
N ALA A 114 12.19 0.94 1.21
CA ALA A 114 11.81 1.80 0.09
C ALA A 114 10.56 1.25 -0.58
N PHE A 115 9.53 2.07 -0.69
CA PHE A 115 8.30 1.83 -1.44
C PHE A 115 8.20 2.85 -2.56
N GLN A 116 7.65 2.46 -3.71
CA GLN A 116 7.32 3.40 -4.78
C GLN A 116 6.17 2.90 -5.64
N THR A 117 5.47 3.85 -6.25
CA THR A 117 4.44 3.61 -7.26
C THR A 117 4.78 4.31 -8.57
N SER A 118 4.31 3.77 -9.68
CA SER A 118 4.28 4.48 -10.97
C SER A 118 2.89 4.49 -11.58
N TYR A 119 2.65 5.44 -12.48
CA TYR A 119 1.32 5.77 -12.99
C TYR A 119 1.21 5.64 -14.51
N GLN A 120 0.02 5.24 -14.98
CA GLN A 120 -0.23 4.90 -16.38
C GLN A 120 -1.50 5.53 -17.02
N SER A 121 -2.20 6.48 -16.37
CA SER A 121 -3.41 7.09 -16.97
C SER A 121 -3.36 8.62 -16.96
N ALA A 122 -4.41 9.33 -17.36
CA ALA A 122 -4.54 10.80 -17.27
C ALA A 122 -5.87 11.26 -16.67
N GLU A 123 -6.76 10.33 -16.30
CA GLU A 123 -8.10 10.69 -15.83
C GLU A 123 -8.10 11.10 -14.35
N THR A 124 -9.05 11.95 -13.98
CA THR A 124 -9.16 12.59 -12.67
C THR A 124 -10.56 12.33 -12.09
N ASP A 125 -10.66 12.00 -10.80
CA ASP A 125 -11.96 11.81 -10.14
C ASP A 125 -12.71 13.16 -10.00
N LYS A 126 -14.04 13.11 -10.05
CA LYS A 126 -14.92 14.26 -9.82
C LYS A 126 -14.98 14.63 -8.33
N ASP A 127 -14.84 13.64 -7.44
CA ASP A 127 -14.82 13.81 -6.00
C ASP A 127 -13.48 14.42 -5.50
N VAL A 128 -13.55 15.35 -4.54
CA VAL A 128 -12.36 16.04 -3.99
C VAL A 128 -11.41 15.08 -3.28
N LEU A 129 -11.94 14.18 -2.45
CA LEU A 129 -11.16 13.12 -1.80
C LEU A 129 -10.68 12.09 -2.82
N GLY A 130 -11.48 11.81 -3.86
CA GLY A 130 -11.14 10.91 -4.95
C GLY A 130 -9.88 11.37 -5.68
N ARG A 131 -9.79 12.67 -5.99
CA ARG A 131 -8.56 13.26 -6.56
C ARG A 131 -7.38 13.17 -5.61
N ALA A 132 -7.58 13.50 -4.34
CA ALA A 132 -6.53 13.43 -3.32
C ALA A 132 -5.98 12.00 -3.17
N PHE A 133 -6.87 11.01 -3.07
CA PHE A 133 -6.53 9.58 -2.98
C PHE A 133 -5.76 9.09 -4.21
N VAL A 134 -6.20 9.47 -5.41
CA VAL A 134 -5.52 9.14 -6.67
C VAL A 134 -4.12 9.75 -6.71
N ASN A 135 -3.99 11.02 -6.31
CA ASN A 135 -2.70 11.72 -6.30
C ASN A 135 -1.76 11.17 -5.23
N ALA A 136 -2.27 10.83 -4.04
CA ALA A 136 -1.47 10.22 -2.98
C ALA A 136 -0.88 8.88 -3.44
N ILE A 137 -1.70 7.97 -4.00
CA ILE A 137 -1.21 6.69 -4.50
C ILE A 137 -0.28 6.86 -5.70
N LYS A 138 -0.48 7.86 -6.56
CA LYS A 138 0.39 8.09 -7.71
C LYS A 138 1.82 8.46 -7.31
N ASN A 139 1.97 9.21 -6.21
CA ASN A 139 3.23 9.76 -5.75
C ASN A 139 3.72 9.10 -4.45
N ALA A 140 3.23 7.91 -4.14
CA ALA A 140 3.57 7.24 -2.89
C ALA A 140 5.02 6.77 -2.94
N GLU A 141 5.82 7.24 -2.00
CA GLU A 141 7.23 6.89 -1.79
C GLU A 141 7.58 6.94 -0.29
N SER A 142 8.75 6.41 0.07
CA SER A 142 9.27 6.35 1.45
C SER A 142 10.78 6.51 1.51
#